data_AF-A0A6B4TGM6-F1
#
_entry.id   AF-A0A6B4TGM6-F1
#
_cell.length_a   1.000
_cell.length_b   1.000
_cell.length_c   1.000
_cell.angle_alpha   90.00
_cell.angle_beta   90.00
_cell.angle_gamma   90.00
#
_symmetry.space_group_name_H-M   'P 1'
#
loop_
_entity.id
_entity.type
_entity.pdbx_description
1 polymer ?
#
loop_
_entity_poly.entity_id
_entity_poly.type
_entity_poly.pdbx_seq_one_letter_code
_entity_poly.pdbx_strand_id
1 'polypeptide(L)'
;MKKNYNMKKTIAMKGFISEFGEVFSEKMKKRLLELEIRTVLTRKEHRNKLDIKHVEHTKYPCEDLDSKNLEKEYTYGQFVITEGNLYFSDTCVENEKVMQSPIVNTIYNSLDDEDMLIDEDTTAKKIDDTNIDYVIDTLLTACPEVSQRYLKIVREMLSNEKR
;
A
#
# COMPACT_ATOMS: atom_id res chain seq x y z
N MET A 1 -20.04 9.07 1.23
CA MET A 1 -19.42 8.56 -0.02
C MET A 1 -20.29 7.44 -0.62
N LYS A 2 -20.51 7.40 -1.95
CA LYS A 2 -21.34 6.37 -2.61
C LYS A 2 -20.54 5.07 -2.83
N LYS A 3 -21.08 3.92 -2.37
CA LYS A 3 -20.50 2.59 -2.61
C LYS A 3 -20.57 2.25 -4.12
N ASN A 4 -19.45 1.88 -4.73
CA ASN A 4 -19.38 1.55 -6.15
C ASN A 4 -19.07 0.05 -6.34
N TYR A 5 -20.10 -0.74 -6.65
CA TYR A 5 -20.01 -2.20 -6.70
C TYR A 5 -19.18 -2.74 -7.89
N ASN A 6 -18.94 -1.94 -8.93
CA ASN A 6 -18.13 -2.32 -10.10
C ASN A 6 -16.63 -1.94 -9.96
N MET A 7 -16.21 -1.51 -8.78
CA MET A 7 -14.85 -1.06 -8.53
C MET A 7 -13.88 -2.25 -8.46
N LYS A 8 -12.76 -2.15 -9.19
CA LYS A 8 -11.64 -3.10 -9.03
C LYS A 8 -11.12 -3.03 -7.60
N LYS A 9 -11.23 -4.16 -6.88
CA LYS A 9 -10.81 -4.29 -5.47
C LYS A 9 -9.30 -4.41 -5.30
N THR A 10 -8.60 -4.80 -6.35
CA THR A 10 -7.14 -4.96 -6.37
C THR A 10 -6.62 -4.22 -7.58
N ILE A 11 -5.64 -3.34 -7.37
CA ILE A 11 -4.99 -2.57 -8.44
C ILE A 11 -3.47 -2.60 -8.25
N ALA A 12 -2.74 -2.60 -9.36
CA ALA A 12 -1.30 -2.38 -9.37
C ALA A 12 -0.97 -0.90 -9.13
N MET A 13 0.27 -0.60 -8.75
CA MET A 13 0.72 0.77 -8.48
C MET A 13 0.64 1.65 -9.73
N LYS A 14 0.96 1.11 -10.91
CA LYS A 14 0.71 1.78 -12.20
C LYS A 14 -0.74 2.18 -12.35
N GLY A 15 -1.66 1.27 -12.03
CA GLY A 15 -3.10 1.52 -12.08
C GLY A 15 -3.54 2.60 -11.09
N PHE A 16 -2.95 2.61 -9.89
CA PHE A 16 -3.17 3.66 -8.90
C PHE A 16 -2.70 5.03 -9.38
N ILE A 17 -1.50 5.11 -9.95
CA ILE A 17 -0.97 6.37 -10.53
C ILE A 17 -1.83 6.83 -11.71
N SER A 18 -2.29 5.92 -12.58
CA SER A 18 -3.22 6.29 -13.65
C SER A 18 -4.57 6.78 -13.12
N GLU A 19 -5.02 6.28 -11.98
CA GLU A 19 -6.32 6.62 -11.40
C GLU A 19 -6.29 7.93 -10.58
N PHE A 20 -5.20 8.21 -9.87
CA PHE A 20 -5.12 9.31 -8.90
C PHE A 20 -3.91 10.25 -9.10
N GLY A 21 -2.97 9.89 -9.96
CA GLY A 21 -1.67 10.55 -10.04
C GLY A 21 -1.60 11.76 -10.96
N GLU A 22 -2.71 12.27 -11.50
CA GLU A 22 -2.72 13.48 -12.34
C GLU A 22 -2.03 14.67 -11.66
N VAL A 23 -2.22 14.78 -10.34
CA VAL A 23 -1.71 15.84 -9.47
C VAL A 23 -0.39 15.48 -8.77
N PHE A 24 0.13 14.28 -8.98
CA PHE A 24 1.42 13.88 -8.39
C PHE A 24 2.57 14.44 -9.23
N SER A 25 3.65 14.83 -8.55
CA SER A 25 4.89 15.18 -9.22
C SER A 25 5.47 13.96 -9.95
N GLU A 26 6.35 14.21 -10.93
CA GLU A 26 7.07 13.13 -11.61
C GLU A 26 7.97 12.34 -10.64
N LYS A 27 8.52 13.00 -9.62
CA LYS A 27 9.29 12.35 -8.57
C LYS A 27 8.41 11.37 -7.80
N MET A 28 7.24 11.80 -7.31
CA MET A 28 6.31 10.94 -6.59
C MET A 28 5.88 9.74 -7.42
N LYS A 29 5.51 9.95 -8.68
CA LYS A 29 5.13 8.85 -9.59
C LYS A 29 6.26 7.84 -9.73
N LYS A 30 7.50 8.31 -9.96
CA LYS A 30 8.67 7.44 -10.09
C LYS A 30 8.91 6.61 -8.83
N ARG A 31 8.86 7.25 -7.65
CA ARG A 31 9.09 6.58 -6.37
C ARG A 31 7.98 5.58 -6.06
N LEU A 32 6.72 5.93 -6.27
CA LEU A 32 5.60 5.00 -6.16
C LEU A 32 5.80 3.76 -7.05
N LEU A 33 6.20 3.94 -8.31
CA LEU A 33 6.43 2.83 -9.25
C LEU A 33 7.49 1.82 -8.79
N GLU A 34 8.38 2.15 -7.86
CA GLU A 34 9.35 1.19 -7.32
C GLU A 34 8.66 0.08 -6.50
N LEU A 35 7.48 0.37 -5.94
CA LEU A 35 6.66 -0.61 -5.24
C LEU A 35 5.91 -1.58 -6.19
N GLU A 36 5.82 -1.28 -7.49
CA GLU A 36 4.99 -2.00 -8.47
C GLU A 36 5.27 -3.51 -8.52
N ILE A 37 6.54 -3.91 -8.36
CA ILE A 37 6.94 -5.31 -8.48
C ILE A 37 6.59 -6.10 -7.21
N ARG A 38 6.74 -5.51 -6.03
CA ARG A 38 6.61 -6.22 -4.74
C ARG A 38 5.22 -6.12 -4.13
N THR A 39 4.51 -5.04 -4.45
CA THR A 39 3.27 -4.70 -3.75
C THR A 39 2.06 -4.76 -4.65
N VAL A 40 0.92 -4.86 -4.01
CA VAL A 40 -0.39 -4.69 -4.62
C VAL A 40 -1.25 -3.83 -3.71
N LEU A 41 -2.10 -3.01 -4.31
CA LEU A 41 -3.03 -2.14 -3.58
C LEU A 41 -4.42 -2.78 -3.55
N THR A 42 -4.99 -2.89 -2.36
CA THR A 42 -6.34 -3.45 -2.17
C THR A 42 -7.28 -2.45 -1.55
N ARG A 43 -8.55 -2.48 -1.95
CA ARG A 43 -9.61 -1.60 -1.45
C ARG A 43 -10.93 -2.34 -1.36
N LYS A 44 -11.76 -1.95 -0.40
CA LYS A 44 -13.07 -2.58 -0.14
C LYS A 44 -14.23 -1.71 -0.59
N GLU A 45 -14.58 -0.72 0.22
CA GLU A 45 -15.78 0.11 0.02
C GLU A 45 -15.43 1.52 -0.48
N HIS A 46 -14.31 2.04 -0.01
CA HIS A 46 -13.82 3.37 -0.33
C HIS A 46 -12.88 3.30 -1.53
N ARG A 47 -13.16 4.11 -2.56
CA ARG A 47 -12.35 4.16 -3.78
C ARG A 47 -10.96 4.69 -3.50
N ASN A 48 -10.87 5.65 -2.59
CA ASN A 48 -9.71 6.47 -2.30
C ASN A 48 -8.87 5.95 -1.12
N LYS A 49 -9.22 4.82 -0.50
CA LYS A 49 -8.43 4.19 0.57
C LYS A 49 -7.90 2.86 0.08
N LEU A 50 -6.59 2.70 0.03
CA LEU A 50 -5.93 1.55 -0.56
C LEU A 50 -4.84 0.99 0.37
N ASP A 51 -5.05 -0.23 0.83
CA ASP A 51 -4.12 -0.97 1.67
C ASP A 51 -2.99 -1.56 0.81
N ILE A 52 -1.75 -1.37 1.25
CA ILE A 52 -0.52 -1.86 0.62
C ILE A 52 -0.22 -3.25 1.15
N LYS A 53 -0.16 -4.23 0.26
CA LYS A 53 0.10 -5.65 0.59
C LYS A 53 1.22 -6.21 -0.27
N HIS A 54 1.82 -7.32 0.15
CA HIS A 54 2.76 -8.04 -0.69
C HIS A 54 2.01 -8.76 -1.81
N VAL A 55 2.54 -8.73 -3.04
CA VAL A 55 1.86 -9.30 -4.22
C VAL A 55 1.68 -10.82 -4.13
N GLU A 56 2.55 -11.51 -3.40
CA GLU A 56 2.43 -12.96 -3.17
C GLU A 56 1.55 -13.32 -1.97
N HIS A 57 0.97 -12.33 -1.28
CA HIS A 57 0.09 -12.50 -0.13
C HIS A 57 0.69 -13.37 0.99
N THR A 58 1.98 -13.14 1.27
CA THR A 58 2.75 -13.86 2.29
C THR A 58 2.10 -13.72 3.66
N LYS A 59 1.93 -14.84 4.36
CA LYS A 59 1.37 -14.87 5.70
C LYS A 59 2.45 -15.13 6.75
N TYR A 60 2.21 -14.61 7.94
CA TYR A 60 3.11 -14.65 9.08
C TYR A 60 2.35 -15.18 10.29
N PRO A 61 3.01 -15.98 11.15
CA PRO A 61 2.40 -16.44 12.39
C PRO A 61 2.10 -15.25 13.31
N CYS A 62 0.90 -15.22 13.87
CA CYS A 62 0.55 -14.30 14.96
C CYS A 62 0.99 -14.89 16.29
N GLU A 63 1.77 -14.13 17.05
CA GLU A 63 2.21 -14.54 18.40
C GLU A 63 1.11 -14.33 19.46
N ASP A 64 0.05 -13.57 19.15
CA ASP A 64 -0.80 -12.91 20.15
C ASP A 64 -2.08 -13.63 20.60
N LEU A 65 -2.35 -14.89 20.22
CA LEU A 65 -3.53 -15.59 20.73
C LEU A 65 -3.27 -17.08 20.96
N ASP A 66 -3.83 -17.61 22.04
CA ASP A 66 -3.92 -19.03 22.45
C ASP A 66 -4.44 -20.01 21.38
N SER A 67 -4.70 -19.53 20.16
CA SER A 67 -5.10 -20.29 18.99
C SER A 67 -3.88 -20.67 18.17
N LYS A 68 -3.32 -21.85 18.47
CA LYS A 68 -2.30 -22.51 17.64
C LYS A 68 -2.70 -22.45 16.17
N ASN A 69 -1.89 -21.80 15.34
CA ASN A 69 -1.95 -21.73 13.86
C ASN A 69 -2.74 -20.57 13.22
N LEU A 70 -2.85 -19.40 13.85
CA LEU A 70 -3.29 -18.20 13.13
C LEU A 70 -2.14 -17.56 12.35
N GLU A 71 -2.20 -17.66 11.03
CA GLU A 71 -1.31 -16.93 10.12
C GLU A 71 -2.08 -15.78 9.44
N LYS A 72 -1.54 -14.57 9.52
CA LYS A 72 -2.12 -13.37 8.89
C LYS A 72 -1.16 -12.75 7.88
N GLU A 73 -1.73 -12.16 6.84
CA GLU A 73 -1.00 -11.33 5.89
C GLU A 73 -0.73 -9.94 6.51
N TYR A 74 0.45 -9.36 6.25
CA TYR A 74 0.71 -7.98 6.61
C TYR A 74 0.10 -6.99 5.62
N THR A 75 -0.54 -5.95 6.15
CA THR A 75 -0.71 -4.67 5.47
C THR A 75 0.45 -3.77 5.85
N TYR A 76 1.23 -3.30 4.86
CA TYR A 76 2.43 -2.49 5.06
C TYR A 76 2.15 -0.98 5.17
N GLY A 77 0.92 -0.56 4.89
CA GLY A 77 0.47 0.82 4.94
C GLY A 77 -0.86 1.00 4.25
N GLN A 78 -1.47 2.17 4.40
CA GLN A 78 -2.67 2.54 3.66
C GLN A 78 -2.48 3.92 3.03
N PHE A 79 -2.62 3.98 1.71
CA PHE A 79 -2.68 5.21 0.97
C PHE A 79 -4.10 5.74 0.93
N VAL A 80 -4.25 7.02 1.24
CA VAL A 80 -5.52 7.74 1.18
C VAL A 80 -5.40 8.91 0.22
N ILE A 81 -6.36 9.03 -0.69
CA ILE A 81 -6.49 10.18 -1.59
C ILE A 81 -7.61 11.09 -1.10
N THR A 82 -7.28 12.33 -0.76
CA THR A 82 -8.23 13.34 -0.31
C THR A 82 -7.87 14.68 -0.92
N GLU A 83 -8.84 15.35 -1.53
CA GLU A 83 -8.64 16.65 -2.21
C GLU A 83 -7.48 16.65 -3.23
N GLY A 84 -7.24 15.49 -3.88
CA GLY A 84 -6.14 15.29 -4.82
C GLY A 84 -4.78 15.03 -4.18
N ASN A 85 -4.63 15.17 -2.87
CA ASN A 85 -3.35 14.90 -2.21
C ASN A 85 -3.26 13.43 -1.77
N LEU A 86 -2.03 12.93 -1.72
CA LEU A 86 -1.70 11.59 -1.21
C LEU A 86 -1.40 11.69 0.29
N TYR A 87 -1.95 10.76 1.07
CA TYR A 87 -1.70 10.64 2.50
C TYR A 87 -1.36 9.21 2.88
N PHE A 88 -0.63 9.06 3.98
CA PHE A 88 -0.32 7.81 4.65
C PHE A 88 -1.10 7.74 5.97
N SER A 89 -1.95 6.73 6.10
CA SER A 89 -2.77 6.50 7.29
C SER A 89 -1.96 5.96 8.46
N ASP A 90 -2.35 6.30 9.69
CA ASP A 90 -1.82 5.71 10.93
C ASP A 90 -2.25 4.25 11.12
N THR A 91 -3.41 3.91 10.53
CA THR A 91 -4.09 2.64 10.67
C THR A 91 -4.39 2.02 9.31
N CYS A 92 -4.37 0.70 9.28
CA CYS A 92 -4.61 -0.13 8.11
C CYS A 92 -5.77 -1.11 8.34
N VAL A 93 -6.20 -1.80 7.29
CA VAL A 93 -7.18 -2.87 7.47
C VAL A 93 -6.63 -4.00 8.35
N GLU A 94 -7.37 -4.33 9.41
CA GLU A 94 -7.13 -5.46 10.28
C GLU A 94 -8.36 -6.37 10.37
N ASN A 95 -8.14 -7.68 10.35
CA ASN A 95 -9.19 -8.70 10.54
C ASN A 95 -8.57 -10.07 10.86
N GLU A 96 -9.37 -11.14 10.77
CA GLU A 96 -8.93 -12.51 11.01
C GLU A 96 -7.80 -12.98 10.06
N LYS A 97 -7.69 -12.38 8.87
CA LYS A 97 -6.73 -12.78 7.82
C LYS A 97 -5.58 -11.80 7.61
N VAL A 98 -5.70 -10.58 8.12
CA VAL A 98 -4.79 -9.47 7.82
C VAL A 98 -4.50 -8.69 9.10
N MET A 99 -3.25 -8.27 9.27
CA MET A 99 -2.80 -7.44 10.39
C MET A 99 -1.90 -6.30 9.91
N GLN A 100 -1.84 -5.22 10.68
CA GLN A 100 -0.94 -4.11 10.40
C GLN A 100 0.51 -4.51 10.63
N SER A 101 1.37 -4.17 9.68
CA SER A 101 2.81 -4.29 9.86
C SER A 101 3.30 -3.22 10.84
N PRO A 102 4.23 -3.54 11.75
CA PRO A 102 4.84 -2.54 12.64
C PRO A 102 5.48 -1.36 11.89
N ILE A 103 5.86 -1.55 10.63
CA ILE A 103 6.45 -0.50 9.80
C ILE A 103 5.52 0.69 9.59
N VAL A 104 4.20 0.49 9.64
CA VAL A 104 3.20 1.57 9.50
C VAL A 104 3.42 2.63 10.56
N ASN A 105 3.56 2.21 11.82
CA ASN A 105 3.81 3.11 12.94
C ASN A 105 5.17 3.81 12.80
N THR A 106 6.19 3.09 12.33
CA THR A 106 7.52 3.68 12.07
C THR A 106 7.46 4.80 11.05
N ILE A 107 6.77 4.57 9.93
CA ILE A 107 6.61 5.56 8.85
C ILE A 107 5.80 6.74 9.36
N TYR A 108 4.61 6.49 9.92
CA TYR A 108 3.68 7.54 10.34
C TYR A 108 4.29 8.49 11.37
N ASN A 109 5.00 7.94 12.37
CA ASN A 109 5.60 8.73 13.43
C ASN A 109 6.82 9.55 12.97
N SER A 110 7.38 9.24 11.80
CA SER A 110 8.53 9.94 11.24
C SER A 110 8.14 11.02 10.22
N LEU A 111 6.85 11.13 9.88
CA LEU A 111 6.33 12.21 9.06
C LEU A 111 6.04 13.42 9.96
N ASP A 112 6.63 14.57 9.64
CA ASP A 112 6.50 15.81 10.42
C ASP A 112 5.25 16.64 10.07
N ASP A 113 4.50 16.23 9.04
CA ASP A 113 3.27 16.89 8.61
C ASP A 113 2.16 16.83 9.65
N GLU A 114 1.29 17.85 9.64
CA GLU A 114 0.10 17.91 10.49
C GLU A 114 -0.84 16.73 10.22
N ASP A 115 -1.39 16.17 11.29
CA ASP A 115 -2.37 15.10 11.21
C ASP A 115 -3.64 15.61 10.50
N MET A 116 -4.00 14.96 9.40
CA MET A 116 -5.28 15.17 8.74
C MET A 116 -6.28 14.11 9.19
N LEU A 117 -7.39 14.54 9.78
CA LEU A 117 -8.51 13.65 10.07
C LEU A 117 -9.20 13.25 8.75
N ILE A 118 -9.13 11.95 8.42
CA ILE A 118 -9.75 11.39 7.22
C ILE A 118 -11.17 10.91 7.55
N ASP A 119 -11.32 10.15 8.64
CA ASP A 119 -12.58 9.65 9.21
C ASP A 119 -12.55 9.84 10.75
N GLU A 120 -13.64 9.50 11.45
CA GLU A 120 -13.80 9.68 12.91
C GLU A 120 -12.64 9.11 13.74
N ASP A 121 -12.01 8.02 13.28
CA ASP A 121 -10.95 7.30 14.00
C ASP A 121 -9.66 7.12 13.18
N THR A 122 -9.50 7.81 12.04
CA THR A 122 -8.34 7.61 11.15
C THR A 122 -7.67 8.93 10.85
N THR A 123 -6.41 9.05 11.27
CA THR A 123 -5.55 10.17 10.92
C THR A 123 -4.58 9.76 9.83
N ALA A 124 -4.27 10.69 8.94
CA ALA A 124 -3.30 10.47 7.88
C ALA A 124 -2.39 11.69 7.73
N LYS A 125 -1.13 11.45 7.39
CA LYS A 125 -0.14 12.49 7.13
C LYS A 125 0.15 12.58 5.65
N LYS A 126 0.37 13.80 5.18
CA LYS A 126 0.55 14.07 3.75
C LYS A 126 1.86 13.43 3.26
N ILE A 127 1.81 12.87 2.06
CA ILE A 127 2.99 12.44 1.32
C ILE A 127 3.22 13.41 0.16
N ASP A 128 4.45 13.94 0.08
CA ASP A 128 4.86 14.82 -1.01
C ASP A 128 6.33 14.61 -1.39
N ASP A 129 6.87 15.49 -2.23
CA ASP A 129 8.25 15.39 -2.72
C ASP A 129 9.32 15.46 -1.62
N THR A 130 9.00 15.96 -0.43
CA THR A 130 9.95 16.09 0.68
C THR A 130 10.14 14.78 1.43
N ASN A 131 9.08 13.97 1.55
CA ASN A 131 9.05 12.79 2.42
C ASN A 131 8.83 11.45 1.67
N ILE A 132 8.43 11.48 0.39
CA ILE A 132 8.15 10.27 -0.41
C ILE A 132 9.34 9.30 -0.45
N ASP A 133 10.58 9.80 -0.48
CA ASP A 133 11.75 8.93 -0.55
C ASP A 133 11.84 8.03 0.67
N TYR A 134 11.69 8.62 1.87
CA TYR A 134 11.69 7.90 3.14
C TYR A 134 10.54 6.90 3.24
N VAL A 135 9.33 7.31 2.88
CA VAL A 135 8.14 6.43 2.91
C VAL A 135 8.38 5.18 2.05
N ILE A 136 8.83 5.37 0.81
CA ILE A 136 9.01 4.27 -0.14
C ILE A 136 10.19 3.38 0.26
N ASP A 137 11.32 3.94 0.67
CA ASP A 137 12.49 3.16 1.09
C ASP A 137 12.17 2.31 2.33
N THR A 138 11.42 2.88 3.27
CA THR A 138 11.02 2.19 4.50
C THR A 138 10.03 1.06 4.19
N LEU A 139 9.07 1.29 3.30
CA LEU A 139 8.17 0.24 2.80
C LEU A 139 8.94 -0.90 2.10
N LEU A 140 9.89 -0.57 1.21
CA LEU A 140 10.69 -1.56 0.49
C LEU A 140 11.64 -2.34 1.40
N THR A 141 12.07 -1.73 2.50
CA THR A 141 12.90 -2.41 3.52
C THR A 141 12.09 -3.44 4.30
N ALA A 142 10.84 -3.13 4.63
CA ALA A 142 9.95 -4.03 5.36
C ALA A 142 9.27 -5.08 4.46
N CYS A 143 8.92 -4.69 3.24
CA CYS A 143 8.24 -5.56 2.29
C CYS A 143 9.25 -6.51 1.63
N PRO A 144 9.10 -7.84 1.82
CA PRO A 144 10.08 -8.81 1.35
C PRO A 144 10.24 -8.77 -0.17
N GLU A 145 11.39 -9.25 -0.64
CA GLU A 145 11.59 -9.53 -2.05
C GLU A 145 10.60 -10.61 -2.53
N VAL A 146 10.13 -10.46 -3.76
CA VAL A 146 9.28 -11.45 -4.42
C VAL A 146 10.08 -12.70 -4.80
N SER A 147 9.39 -13.84 -4.90
CA SER A 147 10.03 -15.08 -5.32
C SER A 147 10.64 -15.01 -6.73
N GLN A 148 11.69 -15.79 -6.96
CA GLN A 148 12.29 -15.94 -8.31
C GLN A 148 11.28 -16.46 -9.34
N ARG A 149 10.31 -17.28 -8.90
CA ARG A 149 9.23 -17.77 -9.74
C ARG A 149 8.36 -16.61 -10.22
N TYR A 150 7.97 -15.72 -9.33
CA TYR A 150 7.19 -14.53 -9.67
C TYR A 150 7.96 -13.61 -10.62
N LEU A 151 9.24 -13.33 -10.34
CA LEU A 151 10.10 -12.52 -11.22
C LEU A 151 10.17 -13.09 -12.64
N LYS A 152 10.24 -14.42 -12.78
CA LYS A 152 10.24 -15.08 -14.10
C LYS A 152 8.94 -14.82 -14.85
N ILE A 153 7.79 -14.98 -14.18
CA ILE A 153 6.46 -14.73 -14.77
C ILE A 153 6.35 -13.27 -15.25
N VAL A 154 6.72 -12.31 -14.40
CA VAL A 154 6.67 -10.88 -14.75
C VAL A 154 7.55 -10.57 -15.96
N ARG A 155 8.78 -11.13 -16.01
CA ARG A 155 9.68 -10.95 -17.16
C ARG A 155 9.09 -11.52 -18.45
N GLU A 156 8.49 -12.71 -18.39
CA GLU A 156 7.83 -13.33 -19.54
C GLU A 156 6.66 -12.47 -20.04
N MET A 157 5.81 -11.97 -19.14
CA MET A 157 4.70 -11.08 -19.50
C MET A 157 5.20 -9.79 -20.19
N LEU A 158 6.20 -9.12 -19.61
CA LEU A 158 6.78 -7.90 -20.18
C LEU A 158 7.49 -8.13 -21.53
N SER A 159 8.05 -9.33 -21.73
CA SER A 159 8.67 -9.69 -23.01
C SER A 159 7.65 -9.93 -24.13
N ASN A 160 6.44 -10.37 -23.76
CA ASN A 160 5.36 -10.65 -24.70
C ASN A 160 4.53 -9.41 -25.05
N GLU A 161 4.49 -8.38 -24.20
CA GLU A 161 3.85 -7.07 -24.51
C GLU A 161 4.60 -6.26 -25.58
N LYS A 162 5.86 -6.61 -25.89
CA LYS A 162 6.69 -5.94 -26.91
C LYS A 162 6.58 -6.59 -28.32
N ARG A 163 5.68 -7.55 -28.50
CA ARG A 163 5.37 -8.18 -29.79
C ARG A 163 4.03 -7.71 -30.31
#